data_AF-A0A435YFX5-F1
#
_entry.id   AF-A0A435YFX5-F1
#
_cell.length_a   1.000
_cell.length_b   1.000
_cell.length_c   1.000
_cell.angle_alpha   90.00
_cell.angle_beta   90.00
_cell.angle_gamma   90.00
#
_symmetry.space_group_name_H-M   'P 1'
#
loop_
_entity.id
_entity.type
_entity.pdbx_description
1 polymer ?
#
loop_
_entity_poly.entity_id
_entity_poly.type
_entity_poly.pdbx_seq_one_letter_code
_entity_poly.pdbx_strand_id
1 'polypeptide(L)'
;MADFVFVLKKAIDGLGDQSPEMRAKVYDKARSTIAAKIAQRDPPLSPEDVAKQKRGLEDAIASVERDYAKSVPETDPLAELEHIFSSIDRNKNQPSHTRQPAKAEPALPVAVYG
;
A
#
# COMPACT_ATOMS: atom_id res chain seq x y z
N MET A 1 21.93 -6.72 -13.23
CA MET A 1 22.30 -5.34 -12.88
C MET A 1 22.02 -5.12 -11.40
N ALA A 2 22.87 -5.67 -10.54
CA ALA A 2 22.71 -5.53 -9.09
C ALA A 2 23.16 -4.14 -8.61
N ASP A 3 24.04 -3.49 -9.37
CA ASP A 3 24.66 -2.23 -9.00
C ASP A 3 23.63 -1.10 -8.88
N PHE A 4 22.70 -0.97 -9.85
CA PHE A 4 21.63 0.03 -9.76
C PHE A 4 20.62 -0.29 -8.65
N VAL A 5 20.24 -1.56 -8.46
CA VAL A 5 19.30 -1.99 -7.41
C VAL A 5 19.84 -1.60 -6.03
N PHE A 6 21.12 -1.87 -5.78
CA PHE A 6 21.77 -1.52 -4.52
C PHE A 6 21.83 -0.01 -4.30
N VAL A 7 22.21 0.76 -5.32
CA VAL A 7 22.28 2.22 -5.24
C VAL A 7 20.90 2.83 -4.97
N LEU A 8 19.86 2.34 -5.64
CA LEU A 8 18.48 2.80 -5.45
C LEU A 8 18.00 2.50 -4.03
N LYS A 9 18.17 1.25 -3.56
CA LYS A 9 17.81 0.86 -2.19
C LYS A 9 18.51 1.72 -1.15
N LYS A 10 19.82 1.95 -1.31
CA LYS A 10 20.61 2.80 -0.41
C LYS A 10 20.11 4.26 -0.41
N ALA A 11 19.75 4.79 -1.57
CA ALA A 11 19.21 6.15 -1.67
C ALA A 11 17.84 6.28 -0.99
N ILE A 12 16.98 5.26 -1.12
CA ILE A 12 15.66 5.20 -0.46
C ILE A 12 15.82 5.05 1.04
N ASP A 13 16.71 4.16 1.49
CA ASP A 13 17.01 3.94 2.91
C ASP A 13 17.50 5.22 3.61
N GLY A 14 18.28 6.04 2.90
CA GLY A 14 18.75 7.34 3.40
C GLY A 14 17.68 8.43 3.53
N LEU A 15 16.46 8.26 2.99
CA LEU A 15 15.38 9.24 3.10
C LEU A 15 14.61 9.14 4.42
N GLY A 16 14.80 8.07 5.20
CA GLY A 16 14.09 7.82 6.46
C GLY A 16 12.63 7.37 6.28
N ASP A 17 11.97 7.86 5.23
CA ASP A 17 10.62 7.47 4.82
C ASP A 17 10.66 6.71 3.48
N GLN A 18 10.17 5.47 3.49
CA GLN A 18 10.16 4.56 2.34
C GLN A 18 8.78 4.51 1.66
N SER A 19 7.95 5.55 1.82
CA SER A 19 6.69 5.74 1.10
C SER A 19 6.89 5.54 -0.41
N PRO A 20 5.91 4.97 -1.13
CA PRO A 20 5.92 4.93 -2.59
C PRO A 20 6.17 6.30 -3.23
N GLU A 21 5.72 7.39 -2.60
CA GLU A 21 5.90 8.75 -3.10
C GLU A 21 7.36 9.21 -2.99
N MET A 22 8.02 8.88 -1.88
CA MET A 22 9.43 9.20 -1.66
C MET A 22 10.33 8.35 -2.57
N ARG A 23 9.98 7.06 -2.75
CA ARG A 23 10.62 6.17 -3.71
C ARG A 23 10.52 6.70 -5.14
N ALA A 24 9.34 7.17 -5.56
CA ALA A 24 9.13 7.76 -6.89
C ALA A 24 10.06 8.95 -7.16
N LYS A 25 10.28 9.83 -6.16
CA LYS A 25 11.22 10.95 -6.27
C LYS A 25 12.67 10.48 -6.47
N VAL A 26 13.08 9.38 -5.82
CA VAL A 26 14.42 8.79 -6.03
C VAL A 26 14.56 8.26 -7.45
N TYR A 27 13.54 7.57 -7.97
CA TYR A 27 13.56 7.02 -9.32
C TYR A 27 13.67 8.10 -10.39
N ASP A 28 12.91 9.19 -10.26
CA ASP A 28 12.98 10.33 -11.16
C ASP A 28 14.39 10.98 -11.16
N LYS A 29 14.94 11.18 -9.97
CA LYS A 29 16.30 11.71 -9.82
C LYS A 29 17.35 10.78 -10.43
N ALA A 30 17.18 9.47 -10.30
CA ALA A 30 18.08 8.49 -10.89
C ALA A 30 18.05 8.55 -12.42
N ARG A 31 16.86 8.66 -13.03
CA ARG A 31 16.69 8.82 -14.49
C ARG A 31 17.40 10.08 -14.99
N SER A 32 17.18 11.21 -14.32
CA SER A 32 17.82 12.48 -14.64
C SER A 32 19.34 12.40 -14.51
N THR A 33 19.84 11.72 -13.47
CA THR A 33 21.28 11.55 -13.24
C THR A 33 21.93 10.68 -14.31
N ILE A 34 21.29 9.57 -14.70
CA ILE A 34 21.80 8.70 -15.76
C ILE A 34 21.79 9.44 -17.10
N ALA A 35 20.73 10.18 -17.42
CA ALA A 35 20.67 11.01 -18.63
C ALA A 35 21.80 12.05 -18.66
N ALA A 36 22.03 12.75 -17.55
CA ALA A 36 23.12 13.72 -17.43
C ALA A 36 24.50 13.05 -17.59
N LYS A 37 24.74 11.89 -16.96
CA LYS A 37 25.99 11.15 -17.10
C LYS A 37 26.26 10.70 -18.53
N ILE A 38 25.23 10.27 -19.25
CA ILE A 38 25.34 9.88 -20.66
C ILE A 38 25.68 11.11 -21.51
N ALA A 39 25.02 12.25 -21.27
CA ALA A 39 25.25 13.49 -22.01
C ALA A 39 26.62 14.12 -21.76
N GLN A 40 27.17 13.95 -20.55
CA GLN A 40 28.50 14.46 -20.17
C GLN A 40 29.67 13.56 -20.62
N ARG A 41 29.40 12.39 -21.20
CA ARG A 41 30.47 11.46 -21.54
C ARG A 41 31.15 11.82 -22.85
N ASP A 42 32.48 11.82 -22.82
CA ASP A 42 33.33 12.00 -24.00
C ASP A 42 34.37 10.86 -24.09
N PRO A 43 34.37 10.05 -25.18
CA PRO A 43 33.47 10.10 -26.32
C PRO A 43 32.04 9.63 -25.97
N PRO A 44 31.03 10.13 -26.74
CA PRO A 44 29.63 9.79 -26.50
C PRO A 44 29.37 8.28 -26.61
N LEU A 45 28.41 7.78 -25.82
CA LEU A 45 28.00 6.37 -25.91
C LEU A 45 27.29 6.11 -27.24
N SER A 46 27.44 4.88 -27.73
CA SER A 46 26.60 4.36 -28.82
C SER A 46 25.13 4.35 -28.41
N PRO A 47 24.17 4.62 -29.32
CA PRO A 47 22.74 4.59 -29.02
C PRO A 47 22.28 3.26 -28.40
N GLU A 48 22.89 2.14 -28.78
CA GLU A 48 22.58 0.83 -28.19
C GLU A 48 22.96 0.75 -26.70
N ASP A 49 24.11 1.30 -26.33
CA ASP A 49 24.56 1.30 -24.93
C ASP A 49 23.77 2.28 -24.08
N VAL A 50 23.37 3.43 -24.65
CA VAL A 50 22.42 4.35 -24.02
C VAL A 50 21.10 3.63 -23.72
N ALA A 51 20.55 2.90 -24.70
CA ALA A 51 19.31 2.16 -24.52
C ALA A 51 19.47 1.05 -23.46
N LYS A 52 20.57 0.29 -23.47
CA LYS A 52 20.87 -0.72 -22.43
C LYS A 52 20.98 -0.11 -21.04
N GLN A 53 21.64 1.05 -20.90
CA GLN A 53 21.82 1.70 -19.62
C GLN A 53 20.51 2.23 -19.05
N LYS A 54 19.66 2.84 -19.91
CA LYS A 54 18.30 3.27 -19.53
C LYS A 54 17.43 2.08 -19.16
N ARG A 55 17.42 1.02 -19.98
CA ARG A 55 16.65 -0.20 -19.69
C ARG A 55 17.10 -0.87 -18.38
N GLY A 56 18.41 -0.95 -18.15
CA GLY A 56 18.96 -1.50 -16.91
C GLY A 56 18.54 -0.73 -15.66
N LEU A 57 18.37 0.60 -15.77
CA LEU A 57 17.81 1.41 -14.69
C LEU A 57 16.34 1.06 -14.45
N GLU A 58 15.51 0.98 -15.50
CA GLU A 58 14.08 0.67 -15.36
C GLU A 58 13.85 -0.76 -14.83
N ASP A 59 14.63 -1.75 -15.28
CA ASP A 59 14.62 -3.11 -14.73
C ASP A 59 15.00 -3.12 -13.24
N ALA A 60 15.98 -2.31 -12.84
CA ALA A 60 16.36 -2.18 -11.44
C ALA A 60 15.24 -1.54 -10.60
N ILE A 61 14.60 -0.48 -11.10
CA ILE A 61 13.43 0.15 -10.44
C ILE A 61 12.32 -0.89 -10.24
N ALA A 62 11.97 -1.64 -11.29
CA ALA A 62 10.95 -2.69 -11.20
C ALA A 62 11.33 -3.78 -10.18
N SER A 63 12.61 -4.17 -10.11
CA SER A 63 13.09 -5.12 -9.10
C SER A 63 12.99 -4.58 -7.68
N VAL A 64 13.32 -3.30 -7.46
CA VAL A 64 13.23 -2.64 -6.15
C VAL A 64 11.77 -2.53 -5.72
N GLU A 65 10.89 -2.09 -6.60
CA GLU A 65 9.46 -1.96 -6.30
C GLU A 65 8.81 -3.30 -5.96
N ARG A 66 9.17 -4.40 -6.64
CA ARG A 66 8.69 -5.75 -6.27
C ARG A 66 9.14 -6.17 -4.89
N ASP A 67 10.34 -5.78 -4.47
CA ASP A 67 10.90 -6.10 -3.16
C ASP A 67 10.18 -5.33 -2.05
N TYR A 68 9.91 -4.05 -2.27
CA TYR A 68 9.09 -3.23 -1.36
C TYR A 68 7.63 -3.70 -1.32
N ALA A 69 7.03 -4.06 -2.46
CA ALA A 69 5.67 -4.59 -2.51
C ALA A 69 5.52 -5.90 -1.73
N LYS A 70 6.55 -6.76 -1.70
CA LYS A 70 6.57 -7.97 -0.86
C LYS A 70 6.78 -7.68 0.62
N SER A 71 7.44 -6.57 0.95
CA SER A 71 7.85 -6.24 2.33
C SER A 71 6.80 -5.45 3.08
N VAL A 72 5.96 -4.68 2.38
CA VAL A 72 4.77 -4.09 2.97
C VAL A 72 3.75 -5.23 3.12
N PRO A 73 3.41 -5.68 4.34
CA PRO A 73 2.32 -6.63 4.50
C PRO A 73 1.10 -5.97 3.88
N GLU A 74 0.53 -6.63 2.88
CA GLU A 74 -0.68 -6.20 2.24
C GLU A 74 -1.75 -6.11 3.34
N THR A 75 -2.03 -4.90 3.84
CA THR A 75 -3.41 -4.56 4.18
C THR A 75 -4.12 -4.55 2.83
N ASP A 76 -4.38 -5.75 2.33
CA ASP A 76 -4.80 -5.99 0.97
C ASP A 76 -6.17 -5.31 0.84
N PRO A 77 -6.28 -4.22 0.07
CA PRO A 77 -7.54 -3.52 -0.07
C PRO A 77 -8.62 -4.43 -0.68
N LEU A 78 -8.22 -5.50 -1.37
CA LEU A 78 -9.12 -6.55 -1.85
C LEU A 78 -9.58 -7.46 -0.71
N ALA A 79 -8.71 -7.79 0.26
CA ALA A 79 -9.10 -8.53 1.46
C ALA A 79 -10.05 -7.73 2.36
N GLU A 80 -9.89 -6.40 2.45
CA GLU A 80 -10.87 -5.54 3.12
C GLU A 80 -12.24 -5.60 2.41
N LEU A 81 -12.26 -5.57 1.07
CA LEU A 81 -13.49 -5.70 0.30
C LEU A 81 -14.14 -7.09 0.50
N GLU A 82 -13.37 -8.17 0.44
CA GLU A 82 -13.87 -9.54 0.66
C GLU A 82 -14.46 -9.72 2.08
N HIS A 83 -13.85 -9.10 3.09
CA HIS A 83 -14.37 -9.08 4.47
C HIS A 83 -15.69 -8.28 4.58
N ILE A 84 -15.80 -7.15 3.88
CA ILE A 84 -17.03 -6.34 3.82
C ILE A 84 -18.15 -7.12 3.12
N PHE A 85 -17.88 -7.73 1.96
CA PHE A 85 -18.86 -8.56 1.24
C PHE A 85 -19.30 -9.77 2.06
N SER A 86 -18.37 -10.44 2.75
CA SER A 86 -18.67 -11.57 3.64
C SER A 86 -19.52 -11.19 4.85
N SER A 87 -19.32 -9.97 5.39
CA SER A 87 -20.13 -9.45 6.50
C SER A 87 -21.56 -9.10 6.05
N ILE A 88 -21.74 -8.63 4.82
CA ILE A 88 -23.04 -8.29 4.23
C ILE A 88 -23.84 -9.54 3.88
N ASP A 89 -23.20 -10.58 3.34
CA ASP A 89 -23.86 -11.85 3.01
C ASP A 89 -24.36 -12.57 4.27
N ARG A 90 -23.53 -12.62 5.33
CA ARG A 90 -23.94 -13.15 6.65
C ARG A 90 -25.12 -12.39 7.28
N ASN A 91 -25.28 -11.11 6.97
CA ASN A 91 -26.37 -10.29 7.51
C ASN A 91 -27.76 -10.62 6.91
N LYS A 92 -27.84 -11.33 5.78
CA LYS A 92 -29.12 -11.76 5.19
C LYS A 92 -29.78 -12.94 5.91
N ASN A 93 -29.04 -13.65 6.76
CA ASN A 93 -29.54 -14.81 7.51
C ASN A 93 -29.77 -14.54 9.01
N GLN A 94 -29.76 -13.27 9.46
CA GLN A 94 -30.27 -12.93 10.78
C GLN A 94 -31.79 -12.73 10.69
N PRO A 95 -32.62 -13.66 11.21
CA PRO A 95 -33.97 -13.28 11.58
C PRO A 95 -33.86 -12.20 12.65
N SER A 96 -34.49 -11.05 12.39
CA SER A 96 -34.73 -10.00 13.38
C SER A 96 -35.50 -10.56 14.57
N HIS A 97 -34.83 -11.25 15.49
CA HIS A 97 -35.42 -11.70 16.73
C HIS A 97 -35.14 -10.70 17.84
N THR A 98 -36.09 -9.77 17.94
CA THR A 98 -36.76 -9.40 19.20
C THR A 98 -35.86 -8.93 20.34
N ARG A 99 -35.69 -7.60 20.45
CA ARG A 99 -35.68 -6.97 21.78
C ARG A 99 -37.13 -7.00 22.30
N GLN A 100 -37.39 -7.95 23.21
CA GLN A 100 -38.64 -8.18 23.95
C GLN A 100 -39.21 -6.91 24.62
N PRO A 101 -40.50 -6.94 25.03
CA PRO A 101 -41.41 -5.81 25.16
C PRO A 101 -41.32 -5.14 26.53
N ALA A 102 -41.99 -3.98 26.61
CA ALA A 102 -42.33 -3.30 27.85
C ALA A 102 -42.81 -4.28 28.93
N LYS A 103 -42.06 -4.34 30.04
CA LYS A 103 -42.52 -4.98 31.27
C LYS A 103 -43.59 -4.06 31.89
N ALA A 104 -44.82 -4.24 31.45
CA ALA A 104 -45.99 -3.89 32.23
C ALA A 104 -46.18 -5.00 33.28
N GLU A 105 -46.02 -4.65 34.54
CA GLU A 105 -46.44 -5.48 35.67
C GLU A 105 -47.69 -4.81 36.28
N PRO A 106 -48.87 -5.44 36.23
CA PRO A 106 -50.09 -4.88 36.79
C PRO A 106 -50.33 -5.31 38.25
N ALA A 107 -50.51 -4.30 39.11
CA ALA A 107 -51.40 -4.16 40.29
C ALA A 107 -51.39 -5.20 41.43
N LEU A 108 -51.39 -4.73 42.69
CA LEU A 108 -52.50 -4.87 43.66
C LEU A 108 -52.35 -3.93 44.90
N PRO A 109 -53.45 -3.58 45.60
CA PRO A 109 -53.57 -2.45 46.54
C PRO A 109 -53.42 -2.84 48.03
N VAL A 110 -52.97 -1.92 48.89
CA VAL A 110 -53.12 -2.05 50.35
C VAL A 110 -53.37 -0.72 51.08
N ALA A 111 -54.51 -0.71 51.76
CA ALA A 111 -55.01 0.05 52.92
C ALA A 111 -54.34 1.35 53.42
N VAL A 112 -55.19 2.40 53.48
CA VAL A 112 -55.51 3.27 54.63
C VAL A 112 -54.57 3.21 55.85
N TYR A 113 -53.97 4.36 56.19
CA TYR A 113 -53.90 4.91 57.55
C TYR A 113 -53.73 6.44 57.47
N GLY A 114 -54.66 7.19 58.10
CA GLY A 114 -54.68 8.65 58.17
C GLY A 114 -56.09 9.21 58.25
#